data_AF-A0A7C3YFK8-F1
#
_entry.id   AF-A0A7C3YFK8-F1
#
_cell.length_a   1.000
_cell.length_b   1.000
_cell.length_c   1.000
_cell.angle_alpha   90.00
_cell.angle_beta   90.00
_cell.angle_gamma   90.00
#
_symmetry.space_group_name_H-M   'P 1'
#
loop_
_entity.id
_entity.type
_entity.pdbx_description
1 polymer ?
#
loop_
_entity_poly.entity_id
_entity_poly.type
_entity_poly.pdbx_seq_one_letter_code
_entity_poly.pdbx_strand_id
1 'polypeptide(L)'
;MKRSSAVIAYLYHTDELLRFRAAEALGYLCRGEKAREIILRLFWHLSDESGGYCVGAPLGIAEIGRSNPEIFEAFKNKFVSLLDDWEVERKYVAYGIGVTARIVRGAYPDPVAKLREKIDEVRSAEFRAYALWALKLIKEDIKDLIERFKDSEELVNFYDGERILKLKFRDFIFQNLL
;
A
#
# COMPACT_ATOMS: atom_id res chain seq x y z
N MET A 1 15.18 6.10 -19.36
CA MET A 1 15.68 5.03 -18.47
C MET A 1 16.39 5.55 -17.21
N LYS A 2 17.39 6.44 -17.31
CA LYS A 2 18.21 6.91 -16.15
C LYS A 2 17.44 7.50 -14.95
N ARG A 3 16.35 8.23 -15.17
CA ARG A 3 15.60 8.91 -14.08
C ARG A 3 14.79 7.96 -13.20
N SER A 4 14.13 6.94 -13.76
CA SER A 4 13.32 5.99 -12.98
C SER A 4 14.18 5.07 -12.12
N SER A 5 15.36 4.67 -12.59
CA SER A 5 16.30 3.86 -11.81
C SER A 5 16.85 4.63 -10.59
N ALA A 6 17.09 5.94 -10.72
CA ALA A 6 17.49 6.78 -9.59
C ALA A 6 16.37 6.92 -8.54
N VAL A 7 15.12 7.04 -8.98
CA VAL A 7 13.97 7.13 -8.06
C VAL A 7 13.73 5.82 -7.32
N ILE A 8 13.93 4.66 -7.96
CA ILE A 8 13.79 3.34 -7.30
C ILE A 8 14.70 3.23 -6.07
N ALA A 9 15.90 3.82 -6.08
CA ALA A 9 16.80 3.80 -4.93
C ALA A 9 16.16 4.41 -3.66
N TYR A 10 15.28 5.40 -3.82
CA TYR A 10 14.59 6.03 -2.69
C TYR A 10 13.47 5.15 -2.11
N LEU A 11 13.05 4.07 -2.78
CA LEU A 11 12.15 3.07 -2.18
C LEU A 11 12.84 2.23 -1.09
N TYR A 12 14.18 2.20 -1.06
CA TYR A 12 14.98 1.57 -0.02
C TYR A 12 15.37 2.52 1.11
N HIS A 13 15.06 3.81 0.96
CA HIS A 13 15.50 4.84 1.90
C HIS A 13 14.91 4.59 3.29
N THR A 14 15.64 4.89 4.37
CA THR A 14 15.20 4.68 5.75
C THR A 14 14.07 5.62 6.17
N ASP A 15 14.12 6.87 5.72
CA ASP A 15 13.01 7.84 5.80
C ASP A 15 11.80 7.37 4.96
N GLU A 16 10.70 7.11 5.65
CA GLU A 16 9.44 6.64 5.08
C GLU A 16 8.79 7.66 4.14
N LEU A 17 8.91 8.96 4.43
CA LEU A 17 8.33 10.00 3.57
C LEU A 17 9.00 9.98 2.20
N LEU A 18 10.33 9.78 2.15
CA LEU A 18 11.04 9.65 0.88
C LEU A 18 10.60 8.41 0.08
N ARG A 19 10.21 7.31 0.75
CA ARG A 19 9.65 6.14 0.06
C ARG A 19 8.32 6.48 -0.61
N PHE A 20 7.41 7.16 0.09
CA PHE A 20 6.14 7.62 -0.48
C PHE A 20 6.36 8.58 -1.65
N ARG A 21 7.23 9.59 -1.49
CA ARG A 21 7.54 10.55 -2.57
C ARG A 21 8.17 9.88 -3.78
N ALA A 22 9.02 8.89 -3.57
CA ALA A 22 9.60 8.11 -4.66
C ALA A 22 8.54 7.29 -5.40
N ALA A 23 7.61 6.66 -4.67
CA ALA A 23 6.51 5.92 -5.26
C ALA A 23 5.60 6.82 -6.13
N GLU A 24 5.19 7.96 -5.60
CA GLU A 24 4.41 8.97 -6.35
C GLU A 24 5.17 9.42 -7.60
N ALA A 25 6.46 9.74 -7.48
CA ALA A 25 7.30 10.13 -8.61
C ALA A 25 7.38 9.02 -9.68
N LEU A 26 7.46 7.74 -9.30
CA LEU A 26 7.37 6.63 -10.25
C LEU A 26 5.99 6.58 -10.92
N GLY A 27 4.93 6.82 -10.13
CA GLY A 27 3.57 7.02 -10.61
C GLY A 27 3.46 8.11 -11.67
N TYR A 28 4.25 9.18 -11.63
CA TYR A 28 4.31 10.19 -12.70
C TYR A 28 5.23 9.80 -13.87
N LEU A 29 6.37 9.17 -13.60
CA LEU A 29 7.45 8.94 -14.57
C LEU A 29 7.29 7.69 -15.45
N CYS A 30 6.43 6.75 -15.05
CA CYS A 30 6.29 5.44 -15.71
C CYS A 30 4.91 5.34 -16.39
N ARG A 31 4.91 5.20 -17.72
CA ARG A 31 3.71 5.08 -18.56
C ARG A 31 3.86 3.93 -19.54
N GLY A 32 2.75 3.29 -19.94
CA GLY A 32 2.75 2.25 -20.98
C GLY A 32 3.70 1.11 -20.65
N GLU A 33 4.42 0.58 -21.64
CA GLU A 33 5.31 -0.59 -21.44
C GLU A 33 6.35 -0.39 -20.33
N LYS A 34 6.87 0.83 -20.17
CA LYS A 34 7.78 1.16 -19.08
C LYS A 34 7.14 0.95 -17.69
N ALA A 35 5.85 1.22 -17.54
CA ALA A 35 5.15 0.94 -16.27
C ALA A 35 5.11 -0.57 -15.98
N ARG A 36 4.85 -1.39 -17.00
CA ARG A 36 4.88 -2.86 -16.88
C ARG A 36 6.28 -3.35 -16.48
N GLU A 37 7.31 -2.91 -17.18
CA GLU A 37 8.71 -3.27 -16.90
C GLU A 37 9.10 -2.95 -15.45
N ILE A 38 8.75 -1.75 -14.97
CA ILE A 38 9.11 -1.32 -13.62
C ILE A 38 8.28 -2.06 -12.56
N ILE A 39 6.98 -2.30 -12.78
CA ILE A 39 6.17 -3.13 -11.87
C ILE A 39 6.78 -4.53 -11.73
N LEU A 40 7.14 -5.18 -12.84
CA LEU A 40 7.79 -6.49 -12.83
C LEU A 40 9.09 -6.45 -12.04
N ARG A 41 9.94 -5.45 -12.29
CA ARG A 41 11.19 -5.25 -11.56
C ARG A 41 10.97 -5.05 -10.05
N LEU A 42 9.96 -4.28 -9.65
CA LEU A 42 9.64 -4.07 -8.23
C LEU A 42 9.13 -5.36 -7.56
N PHE A 43 8.36 -6.19 -8.27
CA PHE A 43 8.03 -7.53 -7.76
C PHE A 43 9.26 -8.41 -7.59
N TRP A 44 10.24 -8.34 -8.49
CA TRP A 44 11.51 -9.04 -8.30
C TRP A 44 12.27 -8.56 -7.07
N HIS A 45 12.28 -7.26 -6.80
CA HIS A 45 12.90 -6.68 -5.59
C HIS A 45 12.23 -7.08 -4.28
N LEU A 46 11.00 -7.62 -4.32
CA LEU A 46 10.34 -8.20 -3.14
C LEU A 46 10.80 -9.62 -2.84
N SER A 47 11.32 -10.35 -3.83
CA SER A 47 11.76 -11.74 -3.71
C SER A 47 13.29 -11.89 -3.74
N ASP A 48 14.02 -10.81 -3.47
CA ASP A 48 15.49 -10.80 -3.52
C ASP A 48 16.08 -11.37 -2.22
N GLU A 49 16.50 -12.64 -2.27
CA GLU A 49 17.11 -13.38 -1.16
C GLU A 49 18.52 -12.87 -0.79
N SER A 50 19.11 -11.93 -1.55
CA SER A 50 20.44 -11.38 -1.26
C SER A 50 20.48 -10.38 -0.09
N GLY A 51 19.35 -10.18 0.60
CA GLY A 51 19.21 -9.25 1.73
C GLY A 51 18.91 -7.80 1.32
N GLY A 52 18.84 -7.53 0.01
CA GLY A 52 18.43 -6.25 -0.57
C GLY A 52 16.91 -6.11 -0.72
N TYR A 53 16.13 -6.48 0.29
CA TYR A 53 14.67 -6.40 0.24
C TYR A 53 14.20 -4.94 0.09
N CYS A 54 13.45 -4.65 -0.97
CA CYS A 54 12.92 -3.31 -1.22
C CYS A 54 11.63 -3.06 -0.44
N VAL A 55 11.77 -2.56 0.79
CA VAL A 55 10.61 -2.27 1.65
C VAL A 55 9.57 -1.37 0.98
N GLY A 56 9.98 -0.37 0.20
CA GLY A 56 9.06 0.53 -0.51
C GLY A 56 8.50 0.01 -1.83
N ALA A 57 8.87 -1.20 -2.29
CA ALA A 57 8.39 -1.74 -3.57
C ALA A 57 6.86 -1.79 -3.70
N PRO A 58 6.06 -2.17 -2.67
CA PRO A 58 4.61 -2.17 -2.79
C PRO A 58 4.03 -0.78 -3.05
N LEU A 59 4.61 0.28 -2.46
CA LEU A 59 4.23 1.66 -2.73
C LEU A 59 4.44 2.01 -4.20
N GLY A 60 5.64 1.72 -4.72
CA GLY A 60 5.99 1.99 -6.11
C GLY A 60 5.09 1.26 -7.10
N ILE A 61 4.81 -0.02 -6.84
CA ILE A 61 3.89 -0.82 -7.66
C ILE A 61 2.49 -0.19 -7.69
N ALA A 62 1.98 0.21 -6.53
CA ALA A 62 0.64 0.78 -6.41
C ALA A 62 0.50 2.15 -7.07
N GLU A 63 1.46 3.07 -6.90
CA GLU A 63 1.41 4.41 -7.50
C GLU A 63 1.62 4.39 -9.03
N ILE A 64 2.48 3.49 -9.52
CA ILE A 64 2.55 3.20 -10.96
C ILE A 64 1.22 2.63 -11.43
N GLY A 65 0.65 1.67 -10.70
CA GLY A 65 -0.60 1.02 -11.07
C GLY A 65 -1.80 1.96 -11.08
N ARG A 66 -1.89 2.85 -10.10
CA ARG A 66 -2.88 3.94 -10.02
C ARG A 66 -2.86 4.82 -11.26
N SER A 67 -1.66 5.09 -11.78
CA SER A 67 -1.45 5.92 -12.97
C SER A 67 -1.55 5.16 -14.29
N ASN A 68 -1.59 3.83 -14.25
CA ASN A 68 -1.70 2.94 -15.42
C ASN A 68 -2.68 1.77 -15.15
N PRO A 69 -3.98 2.05 -14.98
CA PRO A 69 -4.95 1.04 -14.53
C PRO A 69 -5.01 -0.21 -15.40
N GLU A 70 -4.93 -0.05 -16.72
CA GLU A 70 -4.96 -1.12 -17.71
C GLU A 70 -3.76 -2.08 -17.60
N ILE A 71 -2.62 -1.57 -17.15
CA ILE A 71 -1.43 -2.38 -16.90
C ILE A 71 -1.55 -3.07 -15.55
N PHE A 72 -2.00 -2.34 -14.53
CA PHE A 72 -2.13 -2.86 -13.18
C PHE A 72 -3.18 -3.97 -13.07
N GLU A 73 -4.20 -3.97 -13.93
CA GLU A 73 -5.22 -5.01 -13.99
C GLU A 73 -4.60 -6.42 -14.11
N ALA A 74 -3.49 -6.57 -14.84
CA ALA A 74 -2.78 -7.84 -14.96
C ALA A 74 -2.01 -8.26 -13.69
N PHE A 75 -1.80 -7.33 -12.75
CA PHE A 75 -1.01 -7.54 -11.53
C PHE A 75 -1.84 -7.50 -10.25
N LYS A 76 -3.11 -7.06 -10.30
CA LYS A 76 -3.95 -6.83 -9.11
C LYS A 76 -4.03 -8.05 -8.19
N ASN A 77 -4.18 -9.25 -8.75
CA ASN A 77 -4.26 -10.50 -8.00
C ASN A 77 -2.96 -10.74 -7.21
N LYS A 78 -1.82 -10.68 -7.91
CA LYS A 78 -0.50 -10.82 -7.30
C LYS A 78 -0.26 -9.76 -6.22
N PHE A 79 -0.70 -8.53 -6.46
CA PHE A 79 -0.56 -7.45 -5.49
C PHE A 79 -1.36 -7.70 -4.21
N VAL A 80 -2.61 -8.13 -4.31
CA VAL A 80 -3.43 -8.48 -3.13
C VAL A 80 -2.83 -9.67 -2.37
N SER A 81 -2.31 -10.68 -3.08
CA SER A 81 -1.64 -11.82 -2.47
C SER A 81 -0.40 -11.45 -1.64
N LEU A 82 0.21 -10.28 -1.84
CA LEU A 82 1.31 -9.81 -0.99
C LEU A 82 0.90 -9.61 0.48
N LEU A 83 -0.41 -9.55 0.79
CA LEU A 83 -0.88 -9.52 2.18
C LEU A 83 -0.57 -10.82 2.94
N ASP A 84 -0.38 -11.95 2.25
CA ASP A 84 -0.02 -13.22 2.87
C ASP A 84 1.50 -13.37 3.07
N ASP A 85 2.30 -12.51 2.45
CA ASP A 85 3.75 -12.52 2.57
C ASP A 85 4.18 -11.77 3.85
N TRP A 86 4.83 -12.47 4.78
CA TRP A 86 5.27 -11.92 6.06
C TRP A 86 6.58 -11.13 5.97
N GLU A 87 7.35 -11.32 4.90
CA GLU A 87 8.57 -10.55 4.63
C GLU A 87 8.20 -9.19 4.00
N VAL A 88 6.99 -9.09 3.44
CA VAL A 88 6.49 -7.85 2.85
C VAL A 88 6.02 -6.87 3.91
N GLU A 89 6.35 -5.58 3.73
CA GLU A 89 5.76 -4.50 4.53
C GLU A 89 4.26 -4.33 4.19
N ARG A 90 3.41 -5.11 4.86
CA ARG A 90 1.98 -5.25 4.55
C ARG A 90 1.20 -3.95 4.68
N LYS A 91 1.65 -2.96 5.48
CA LYS A 91 0.97 -1.65 5.55
C LYS A 91 1.04 -0.91 4.20
N TYR A 92 2.12 -1.11 3.44
CA TYR A 92 2.25 -0.55 2.09
C TYR A 92 1.41 -1.29 1.06
N VAL A 93 1.20 -2.58 1.25
CA VAL A 93 0.23 -3.34 0.44
C VAL A 93 -1.18 -2.83 0.73
N ALA A 94 -1.56 -2.61 1.99
CA ALA A 94 -2.85 -2.04 2.37
C ALA A 94 -3.05 -0.63 1.79
N TYR A 95 -2.05 0.25 1.90
CA TYR A 95 -2.04 1.54 1.21
C TYR A 95 -2.26 1.36 -0.31
N GLY A 96 -1.53 0.43 -0.91
CA GLY A 96 -1.61 0.16 -2.33
C GLY A 96 -3.00 -0.29 -2.78
N ILE A 97 -3.65 -1.15 -2.01
CA ILE A 97 -5.04 -1.58 -2.22
C ILE A 97 -5.98 -0.38 -2.15
N GLY A 98 -5.77 0.55 -1.21
CA GLY A 98 -6.56 1.78 -1.11
C GLY A 98 -6.40 2.69 -2.33
N VAL A 99 -5.19 3.05 -2.73
CA VAL A 99 -4.98 3.94 -3.90
C VAL A 99 -5.41 3.32 -5.22
N THR A 100 -5.43 1.98 -5.31
CA THR A 100 -5.87 1.23 -6.48
C THR A 100 -7.26 0.60 -6.32
N ALA A 101 -8.06 1.05 -5.33
CA ALA A 101 -9.33 0.43 -4.92
C ALA A 101 -10.29 0.08 -6.08
N ARG A 102 -10.39 0.96 -7.10
CA ARG A 102 -11.25 0.74 -8.28
C ARG A 102 -10.82 -0.46 -9.13
N ILE A 103 -9.53 -0.78 -9.14
CA ILE A 103 -8.91 -1.85 -9.94
C ILE A 103 -8.96 -3.17 -9.16
N VAL A 104 -8.53 -3.13 -7.89
CA VAL A 104 -8.40 -4.33 -7.04
C VAL A 104 -9.72 -4.89 -6.54
N ARG A 105 -10.84 -4.14 -6.58
CA ARG A 105 -12.15 -4.62 -6.12
C ARG A 105 -12.56 -5.97 -6.72
N GLY A 106 -12.17 -6.25 -7.98
CA GLY A 106 -12.43 -7.52 -8.65
C GLY A 106 -11.22 -8.45 -8.71
N ALA A 107 -10.29 -8.36 -7.75
CA ALA A 107 -9.13 -9.23 -7.66
C ALA A 107 -9.47 -10.58 -6.99
N TYR A 108 -8.65 -11.59 -7.27
CA TYR A 108 -8.59 -12.83 -6.52
C TYR A 108 -7.17 -13.00 -5.94
N PRO A 109 -6.98 -13.25 -4.64
CA PRO A 109 -8.02 -13.38 -3.61
C PRO A 109 -8.81 -12.09 -3.40
N ASP A 110 -10.01 -12.19 -2.80
CA ASP A 110 -10.86 -11.03 -2.52
C ASP A 110 -10.13 -10.07 -1.55
N PRO A 111 -9.88 -8.81 -1.96
CA PRO A 111 -9.18 -7.86 -1.10
C PRO A 111 -9.92 -7.53 0.19
N VAL A 112 -11.27 -7.58 0.20
CA VAL A 112 -12.05 -7.29 1.42
C VAL A 112 -11.84 -8.39 2.45
N ALA A 113 -12.08 -9.64 2.06
CA ALA A 113 -11.82 -10.79 2.92
C ALA A 113 -10.35 -10.81 3.42
N LYS A 114 -9.38 -10.55 2.53
CA LYS A 114 -7.96 -10.56 2.92
C LYS A 114 -7.59 -9.43 3.88
N LEU A 115 -8.05 -8.21 3.66
CA LEU A 115 -7.79 -7.11 4.60
C LEU A 115 -8.41 -7.40 5.97
N ARG A 116 -9.65 -7.91 6.02
CA ARG A 116 -10.32 -8.29 7.28
C ARG A 116 -9.56 -9.40 8.01
N GLU A 117 -9.13 -10.45 7.31
CA GLU A 117 -8.28 -11.52 7.86
C GLU A 117 -6.99 -10.95 8.48
N LYS A 118 -6.27 -10.09 7.74
CA LYS A 118 -4.98 -9.56 8.18
C LYS A 118 -5.07 -8.50 9.28
N ILE A 119 -6.21 -7.82 9.44
CA ILE A 119 -6.45 -6.88 10.56
C ILE A 119 -6.32 -7.59 11.91
N ASP A 120 -6.76 -8.85 11.97
CA ASP A 120 -6.68 -9.69 13.16
C ASP A 120 -5.32 -10.37 13.33
N GLU A 121 -4.68 -10.76 12.21
CA GLU A 121 -3.37 -11.42 12.20
C GLU A 121 -2.20 -10.48 12.54
N VAL A 122 -2.06 -9.36 11.82
CA VAL A 122 -0.86 -8.49 11.89
C VAL A 122 -0.77 -7.71 13.19
N ARG A 123 -1.92 -7.39 13.80
CA ARG A 123 -2.03 -6.68 15.09
C ARG A 123 -1.22 -5.37 15.23
N SER A 124 -0.83 -4.74 14.12
CA SER A 124 -0.19 -3.42 14.09
C SER A 124 -1.23 -2.32 13.88
N ALA A 125 -1.20 -1.26 14.70
CA ALA A 125 -2.07 -0.10 14.55
C ALA A 125 -1.87 0.60 13.19
N GLU A 126 -0.63 0.68 12.69
CA GLU A 126 -0.34 1.27 11.37
C GLU A 126 -0.96 0.44 10.25
N PHE A 127 -0.78 -0.88 10.27
CA PHE A 127 -1.41 -1.76 9.29
C PHE A 127 -2.94 -1.62 9.32
N ARG A 128 -3.54 -1.63 10.52
CA ARG A 128 -4.99 -1.47 10.70
C ARG A 128 -5.48 -0.13 10.16
N ALA A 129 -4.76 0.95 10.39
CA ALA A 129 -5.13 2.27 9.84
C ALA A 129 -5.20 2.25 8.30
N TYR A 130 -4.15 1.75 7.64
CA TYR A 130 -4.15 1.63 6.18
C TYR A 130 -5.18 0.62 5.66
N ALA A 131 -5.42 -0.49 6.37
CA ALA A 131 -6.41 -1.49 5.99
C ALA A 131 -7.84 -0.93 6.07
N LEU A 132 -8.20 -0.24 7.16
CA LEU A 132 -9.51 0.40 7.30
C LEU A 132 -9.71 1.50 6.24
N TRP A 133 -8.68 2.28 5.95
CA TRP A 133 -8.72 3.27 4.87
C TRP A 133 -8.93 2.61 3.50
N ALA A 134 -8.22 1.52 3.21
CA ALA A 134 -8.39 0.77 1.97
C ALA A 134 -9.80 0.17 1.83
N LEU A 135 -10.35 -0.41 2.90
CA LEU A 135 -11.72 -0.93 2.93
C LEU A 135 -12.75 0.19 2.65
N LYS A 136 -12.60 1.36 3.28
CA LYS A 136 -13.43 2.55 2.99
C LYS A 136 -13.36 2.93 1.50
N LEU A 137 -12.17 2.96 0.90
CA LEU A 137 -11.99 3.30 -0.51
C LEU A 137 -12.54 2.23 -1.47
N ILE A 138 -12.52 0.95 -1.07
CA ILE A 138 -13.19 -0.14 -1.79
C ILE A 138 -14.73 -0.03 -1.65
N LYS A 139 -15.24 0.85 -0.78
CA LYS A 139 -16.66 1.04 -0.43
C LYS A 139 -17.26 -0.13 0.36
N GLU A 140 -16.44 -0.76 1.19
CA GLU A 140 -16.91 -1.76 2.15
C GLU A 140 -17.54 -1.06 3.37
N ASP A 141 -18.57 -1.68 3.97
CA ASP A 141 -19.08 -1.24 5.28
C ASP A 141 -18.10 -1.67 6.37
N ILE A 142 -17.58 -0.70 7.13
CA ILE A 142 -16.56 -0.89 8.16
C ILE A 142 -17.02 -0.40 9.54
N LYS A 143 -18.33 -0.20 9.76
CA LYS A 143 -18.86 0.25 11.06
C LYS A 143 -18.45 -0.65 12.22
N ASP A 144 -18.40 -1.95 11.99
CA ASP A 144 -17.94 -2.94 12.97
C ASP A 144 -16.48 -2.69 13.40
N LEU A 145 -15.61 -2.40 12.43
CA LEU A 145 -14.19 -2.10 12.67
C LEU A 145 -13.99 -0.74 13.32
N ILE A 146 -14.76 0.27 12.92
CA ILE A 146 -14.76 1.60 13.55
C ILE A 146 -15.12 1.47 15.02
N GLU A 147 -16.23 0.80 15.34
CA GLU A 147 -16.68 0.59 16.72
C GLU A 147 -15.66 -0.19 17.55
N ARG A 148 -15.00 -1.19 16.94
CA ARG A 148 -13.96 -2.00 17.60
C ARG A 148 -12.72 -1.21 17.98
N PHE A 149 -12.32 -0.22 17.18
CA PHE A 149 -11.06 0.51 17.36
C PHE A 149 -11.22 1.97 17.78
N LYS A 150 -12.45 2.48 17.97
CA LYS A 150 -12.75 3.88 18.28
C LYS A 150 -12.07 4.44 19.53
N ASP A 151 -11.69 3.58 20.48
CA ASP A 151 -11.05 3.98 21.73
C ASP A 151 -9.55 3.64 21.76
N SER A 152 -8.96 3.26 20.63
CA SER A 152 -7.54 2.90 20.56
C SER A 152 -6.63 4.11 20.75
N GLU A 153 -5.76 4.02 21.76
CA GLU A 153 -4.73 5.00 22.12
C GLU A 153 -3.38 4.73 21.42
N GLU A 154 -3.28 3.64 20.64
CA GLU A 154 -2.06 3.31 19.89
C GLU A 154 -1.72 4.42 18.89
N LEU A 155 -0.44 4.72 18.72
CA LEU A 155 0.01 5.72 17.76
C LEU A 155 0.13 5.11 16.37
N VAL A 156 -0.33 5.84 15.36
CA VAL A 156 -0.21 5.48 13.94
C VAL A 156 0.57 6.54 13.21
N ASN A 157 1.49 6.12 12.35
CA ASN A 157 2.06 6.97 11.31
C ASN A 157 1.26 6.73 10.02
N PHE A 158 0.59 7.76 9.54
CA PHE A 158 -0.27 7.68 8.35
C PHE A 158 0.13 8.73 7.33
N TYR A 159 0.36 8.31 6.09
CA TYR A 159 0.65 9.19 4.97
C TYR A 159 -0.64 9.76 4.38
N ASP A 160 -0.82 11.09 4.48
CA ASP A 160 -2.03 11.79 4.02
C ASP A 160 -1.97 12.24 2.53
N GLY A 161 -0.89 11.90 1.81
CA GLY A 161 -0.61 12.39 0.46
C GLY A 161 0.36 13.58 0.42
N GLU A 162 0.69 14.15 1.58
CA GLU A 162 1.65 15.25 1.70
C GLU A 162 2.74 14.94 2.73
N ARG A 163 2.37 14.37 3.86
CA ARG A 163 3.26 14.14 5.00
C ARG A 163 2.82 12.90 5.77
N ILE A 164 3.71 12.45 6.66
CA ILE A 164 3.38 11.41 7.62
C ILE A 164 2.84 12.08 8.88
N LEU A 165 1.57 11.86 9.15
CA LEU A 165 0.91 12.30 10.37
C LEU A 165 1.14 11.26 11.46
N LYS A 166 1.53 11.71 12.65
CA LYS A 166 1.61 10.87 13.85
C LYS A 166 0.45 11.24 14.78
N LEU A 167 -0.50 10.34 14.91
CA LEU A 167 -1.74 10.56 15.65
C LEU A 167 -2.19 9.29 16.38
N LYS A 168 -3.10 9.41 17.35
CA LYS A 168 -3.72 8.23 17.97
C LYS A 168 -4.65 7.56 16.97
N PHE A 169 -4.80 6.24 17.07
CA PHE A 169 -5.60 5.50 16.11
C PHE A 169 -7.08 5.92 16.14
N ARG A 170 -7.63 6.22 17.32
CA ARG A 170 -8.96 6.84 17.43
C ARG A 170 -9.10 8.17 16.67
N ASP A 171 -8.07 9.01 16.70
CA ASP A 171 -8.09 10.33 16.06
C ASP A 171 -8.01 10.13 14.53
N PHE A 172 -7.27 9.13 14.07
CA PHE A 172 -7.24 8.72 12.66
C PHE A 172 -8.62 8.29 12.19
N ILE A 173 -9.31 7.43 12.94
CA ILE A 173 -10.66 6.95 12.61
C ILE A 173 -11.61 8.14 12.47
N PHE A 174 -11.60 9.07 13.43
CA PHE A 174 -12.47 10.24 13.40
C PHE A 174 -12.18 11.18 12.22
N GLN A 175 -10.91 11.39 11.88
CA GLN A 175 -10.52 12.34 10.82
C GLN A 175 -10.62 11.78 9.41
N ASN A 176 -10.43 10.47 9.23
CA ASN A 176 -10.25 9.86 7.90
C ASN A 176 -11.35 8.87 7.52
N LEU A 177 -12.06 8.29 8.49
CA LEU A 177 -13.04 7.22 8.25
C LEU A 177 -14.48 7.64 8.46
N LEU A 178 -14.75 8.50 9.44
CA LEU A 178 -16.03 9.20 9.60
C LEU A 178 -16.17 10.37 8.62
#